data_AF-A0A2S0U9J3-F1
#
_entry.id   AF-A0A2S0U9J3-F1
#
_cell.length_a   1.000
_cell.length_b   1.000
_cell.length_c   1.000
_cell.angle_alpha   90.00
_cell.angle_beta   90.00
_cell.angle_gamma   90.00
#
_symmetry.space_group_name_H-M   'P 1'
#
loop_
_entity.id
_entity.type
_entity.pdbx_description
1 polymer ?
#
loop_
_entity_poly.entity_id
_entity_poly.type
_entity_poly.pdbx_seq_one_letter_code
_entity_poly.pdbx_strand_id
1 'polypeptide(L)' 'MPTQDPKELLNNKHKMDQQKAEFANFVRSVSDDAPPEPSQQFAAQDRGEPDQQNQLKDQENRQI' A
#
# COMPACT_ATOMS: atom_id res chain seq x y z
N MET A 1 17.33 -5.22 -18.46
CA MET A 1 16.35 -4.60 -17.54
C MET A 1 14.97 -5.00 -18.01
N PRO A 2 14.06 -5.52 -17.15
CA PRO A 2 12.70 -5.81 -17.59
C PRO A 2 12.02 -4.47 -17.88
N THR A 3 11.66 -4.26 -19.14
CA THR A 3 10.88 -3.10 -19.59
C THR A 3 9.43 -3.31 -19.17
N GLN A 4 9.13 -3.14 -17.89
CA GLN A 4 7.75 -3.16 -17.42
C GLN A 4 7.09 -1.86 -17.84
N ASP A 5 6.09 -1.96 -18.72
CA ASP A 5 5.29 -0.81 -19.12
C ASP A 5 4.59 -0.24 -17.88
N PRO A 6 4.66 1.08 -17.64
CA PRO A 6 4.11 1.68 -16.43
C PRO A 6 2.58 1.49 -16.31
N LYS A 7 1.86 1.34 -17.43
CA LYS A 7 0.42 1.07 -17.41
C LYS A 7 0.14 -0.37 -17.02
N GLU A 8 0.97 -1.31 -17.47
CA GLU A 8 0.87 -2.71 -17.03
C GLU A 8 1.14 -2.83 -15.53
N LEU A 9 2.14 -2.12 -15.01
CA LEU A 9 2.42 -2.09 -13.59
C LEU A 9 1.24 -1.53 -12.78
N LEU A 10 0.65 -0.42 -13.24
CA LEU A 10 -0.51 0.19 -12.60
C LEU A 10 -1.73 -0.75 -12.62
N ASN A 11 -1.99 -1.41 -13.74
CA ASN A 11 -3.07 -2.38 -13.85
C ASN A 11 -2.86 -3.59 -12.93
N ASN A 12 -1.63 -4.09 -12.83
CA ASN A 12 -1.30 -5.19 -11.93
C ASN A 12 -1.49 -4.79 -10.47
N LYS A 13 -1.11 -3.56 -10.10
CA LYS A 13 -1.37 -3.00 -8.76
C LYS A 13 -2.87 -2.92 -8.46
N HIS A 14 -3.68 -2.43 -9.40
CA HIS A 14 -5.14 -2.37 -9.21
C HIS A 14 -5.77 -3.76 -9.05
N LYS A 15 -5.33 -4.75 -9.85
CA LYS A 15 -5.79 -6.15 -9.69
C LYS A 15 -5.45 -6.71 -8.31
N MET A 16 -4.23 -6.45 -7.83
CA MET A 16 -3.80 -6.90 -6.52
C MET A 16 -4.60 -6.22 -5.39
N ASP A 17 -4.89 -4.93 -5.52
CA ASP A 17 -5.71 -4.19 -4.55
C ASP A 17 -7.14 -4.75 -4.47
N GLN A 18 -7.74 -5.12 -5.61
CA GLN A 18 -9.05 -5.77 -5.65
C GLN A 18 -9.05 -7.11 -4.91
N GLN A 19 -8.06 -7.97 -5.18
CA GLN A 19 -7.93 -9.26 -4.51
C GLN A 19 -7.75 -9.11 -2.99
N LYS A 20 -6.98 -8.10 -2.56
CA LYS A 20 -6.83 -7.79 -1.13
C LYS A 20 -8.15 -7.37 -0.49
N ALA A 21 -8.93 -6.53 -1.17
CA ALA A 21 -10.23 -6.09 -0.68
C ALA A 21 -11.21 -7.27 -0.56
N GLU A 22 -11.27 -8.13 -1.58
CA GLU A 22 -12.09 -9.35 -1.55
C GLU A 22 -11.68 -10.30 -0.43
N PHE A 23 -10.38 -10.51 -0.23
CA PHE A 23 -9.88 -11.34 0.87
C PHE A 23 -10.23 -10.75 2.24
N ALA A 24 -10.03 -9.44 2.44
CA ALA A 24 -10.37 -8.79 3.70
C ALA A 24 -11.87 -8.88 4.01
N ASN A 25 -12.73 -8.72 2.99
CA ASN A 25 -14.16 -8.91 3.13
C ASN A 25 -14.53 -10.36 3.47
N PHE A 26 -13.89 -11.33 2.81
CA PHE A 26 -14.08 -12.74 3.12
C PHE A 26 -13.69 -13.07 4.56
N VAL A 27 -12.49 -12.68 4.99
CA VAL A 27 -12.02 -12.86 6.37
C VAL A 27 -13.01 -12.24 7.34
N ARG A 28 -13.43 -10.99 7.12
CA ARG A 28 -14.41 -10.33 7.97
C ARG A 28 -15.74 -11.09 8.03
N SER A 29 -16.21 -11.64 6.91
CA SER A 29 -17.46 -12.40 6.86
C SER A 29 -17.40 -13.75 7.59
N VAL A 30 -16.22 -14.39 7.62
CA VAL A 30 -16.00 -15.68 8.29
C VAL A 30 -15.64 -15.48 9.76
N SER A 31 -14.97 -14.38 10.09
CA SER A 31 -14.47 -14.06 11.43
C SER A 31 -15.48 -13.29 12.30
N ASP A 32 -16.73 -13.11 11.88
CA ASP A 32 -17.76 -12.45 12.70
C ASP A 32 -18.02 -13.17 14.05
N ASP A 33 -17.62 -14.44 14.17
CA ASP A 33 -17.66 -15.24 15.42
C ASP A 33 -16.28 -15.42 16.09
N ALA A 34 -15.20 -14.90 15.49
CA ALA A 34 -13.86 -15.01 16.05
C ALA A 34 -13.66 -13.91 17.11
N PRO A 35 -13.13 -14.22 18.31
CA PRO A 35 -12.77 -13.20 19.28
C PRO A 35 -11.82 -12.21 18.60
N PRO A 36 -11.97 -10.89 18.83
CA PRO A 36 -11.13 -9.90 18.19
C PRO A 36 -9.67 -10.25 18.48
N GLU A 37 -8.93 -10.60 17.43
CA GLU A 37 -7.48 -10.74 17.51
C GLU A 37 -6.95 -9.46 18.17
N PRO A 38 -6.03 -9.57 19.15
CA PRO A 38 -5.46 -8.40 19.80
C PRO A 38 -4.88 -7.56 18.68
N SER A 39 -5.54 -6.43 18.43
CA SER A 39 -5.20 -5.48 17.38
C SER A 39 -3.69 -5.36 17.39
N GLN A 40 -3.03 -5.92 16.37
CA GLN A 40 -1.63 -5.67 16.16
C GLN A 40 -1.61 -4.19 15.83
N GLN A 41 -1.43 -3.38 16.87
CA GLN A 41 -1.14 -1.98 16.78
C GLN A 41 0.18 -1.99 16.03
N PHE A 42 0.13 -1.92 14.69
CA PHE A 42 1.22 -1.31 13.95
C PHE A 42 1.38 0.01 14.65
N ALA A 43 2.42 0.10 15.49
CA ALA A 43 2.74 1.31 16.18
C ALA A 43 2.65 2.41 15.13
N ALA A 44 2.01 3.53 15.46
CA ALA A 44 2.00 4.72 14.61
C ALA A 44 3.42 5.31 14.41
N GLN A 45 4.45 4.49 14.60
CA GLN A 45 5.87 4.71 14.54
C GLN A 45 6.48 4.30 13.18
N ASP A 46 5.67 3.77 12.25
CA ASP A 46 6.10 3.53 10.86
C ASP A 46 5.36 4.44 9.84
N ARG A 47 4.79 5.56 10.31
CA ARG A 47 4.80 6.77 9.48
C ARG A 47 6.18 7.38 9.66
N GLY A 48 7.19 6.71 9.10
CA GLY A 48 8.55 7.24 9.03
C GLY A 48 8.48 8.68 8.57
N GLU A 49 9.30 9.53 9.20
CA GLU A 49 9.45 10.95 8.91
C GLU A 49 9.21 11.25 7.41
N PRO A 50 8.56 12.39 7.07
CA PRO A 50 8.30 12.74 5.68
C PRO A 50 9.56 12.51 4.86
N ASP A 51 9.47 11.50 3.99
CA ASP A 51 10.59 10.89 3.29
C ASP A 51 11.50 11.98 2.74
N GLN A 52 12.65 12.21 3.39
CA GLN A 52 13.58 13.26 2.96
C GLN A 52 14.10 12.98 1.54
N GLN A 53 13.97 11.74 1.06
CA GLN A 53 14.25 11.33 -0.31
C GLN A 53 13.34 12.02 -1.34
N ASN A 54 12.08 12.33 -1.01
CA ASN A 54 11.18 13.02 -1.93
C ASN A 54 11.46 14.53 -2.04
N GLN A 55 12.17 15.13 -1.08
CA GLN A 55 12.53 16.56 -1.13
C GLN A 55 13.57 16.88 -2.21
N LEU A 56 14.43 15.92 -2.56
CA LEU A 56 15.43 16.08 -3.63
C LEU A 56 14.78 16.08 -5.01
N LYS A 57 13.77 15.21 -5.23
CA LYS A 57 13.04 15.13 -6.51
C LYS A 57 12.20 16.38 -6.79
N ASP A 58 11.61 16.98 -5.75
CA ASP A 58 10.85 18.22 -5.90
C ASP A 58 11.72 19.45 -6.19
N GLN A 59 13.02 19.42 -5.88
CA GLN A 59 13.94 20.48 -6.30
C GLN A 59 14.30 20.37 -7.79
N GLU A 60 14.60 19.16 -8.27
CA GLU A 60 14.90 18.96 -9.70
C GLU A 60 13.70 19.27 -10.59
N ASN A 61 12.48 18.86 -10.20
CA ASN A 61 11.26 19.15 -10.97
C ASN A 61 10.88 20.65 -11.03
N ARG A 62 11.42 21.49 -10.13
CA ARG A 62 11.18 22.95 -10.14
C ARG A 62 12.24 23.74 -10.92
N GLN A 63 13.31 23.09 -11.35
CA GLN A 63 14.38 23.73 -12.14
C GLN A 63 14.28 23.39 -13.64
N ILE A 64 13.17 22.78 -14.07
CA ILE A 64 12.82 22.53 -15.48
C ILE A 64 11.75 23.52 -15.92
#